data_AF-A0A101DF68-F1
#
_entry.id   AF-A0A101DF68-F1
#
_cell.length_a   1.000
_cell.length_b   1.000
_cell.length_c   1.000
_cell.angle_alpha   90.00
_cell.angle_beta   90.00
_cell.angle_gamma   90.00
#
_symmetry.space_group_name_H-M   'P 1'
#
loop_
_entity.id
_entity.type
_entity.pdbx_description
1 polymer ?
#
loop_
_entity_poly.entity_id
_entity_poly.type
_entity_poly.pdbx_seq_one_letter_code
_entity_poly.pdbx_strand_id
1 'polypeptide(L)'
;MFFTDWEGPWILTDFALELCMAVFNNARFFSNLSEYDDYLAYEVRREGYEAGYTLKLLTPFLAAAGVKNRDVERIAELSAKFVPDAEKAMATLQERWTPVVISTSYTQYLRRTASMIGVRGELHGTEVDFDSIAVPEGLREELLSIIDVIASLSGEELFRKLDELFSRSEVRKIVESVKAVGAGEKAKIVRGYCESKGIDFPVVVGDSISDYKMFEAARGLGGVAIAFNGNEYALKHADVAIISPTAMSEAKVIELFMERKERAFEVLSAVSIPETEIYIMENSDFGEVLEKSKRMRVRLRGLAGELG
;
A
#
# COMPACT_ATOMS: atom_id res chain seq x y z
N MET A 1 -17.57 7.36 7.11
CA MET A 1 -16.15 6.94 7.05
C MET A 1 -15.83 6.70 5.60
N PHE A 2 -14.61 7.01 5.17
CA PHE A 2 -14.07 6.57 3.89
C PHE A 2 -12.80 5.75 4.15
N PHE A 3 -12.46 4.86 3.23
CA PHE A 3 -11.32 3.96 3.37
C PHE A 3 -10.24 4.35 2.39
N THR A 4 -8.99 4.27 2.82
CA THR A 4 -7.88 4.67 1.96
C THR A 4 -6.63 3.89 2.26
N ASP A 5 -5.88 3.55 1.22
CA ASP A 5 -4.46 3.24 1.38
C ASP A 5 -3.68 4.48 1.84
N TRP A 6 -2.43 4.29 2.27
CA TRP A 6 -1.54 5.35 2.72
C TRP A 6 -0.50 5.76 1.66
N GLU A 7 0.21 4.79 1.07
CA GLU A 7 1.41 5.00 0.26
C GLU A 7 1.08 5.09 -1.23
N GLY A 8 0.88 6.32 -1.69
CA GLY A 8 0.37 6.63 -3.02
C GLY A 8 -0.68 7.74 -2.90
N PRO A 9 -1.80 7.48 -2.20
CA PRO A 9 -2.83 8.49 -1.90
C PRO A 9 -2.32 9.66 -1.04
N TRP A 10 -1.66 9.40 0.09
CA TRP A 10 -1.33 10.46 1.07
C TRP A 10 0.17 10.70 1.24
N ILE A 11 0.96 9.64 1.16
CA ILE A 11 2.42 9.71 1.27
C ILE A 11 3.08 9.10 0.04
N LEU A 12 4.14 9.73 -0.46
CA LEU A 12 4.91 9.29 -1.63
C LEU A 12 5.93 8.21 -1.29
N THR A 13 6.31 8.14 -0.02
CA THR A 13 7.25 7.19 0.55
C THR A 13 6.74 5.75 0.35
N ASP A 14 7.57 4.89 -0.25
CA ASP A 14 7.45 3.43 -0.12
C ASP A 14 8.29 3.00 1.09
N PHE A 15 7.63 2.72 2.20
CA PHE A 15 8.37 2.51 3.45
C PHE A 15 9.13 1.18 3.49
N ALA A 16 8.62 0.16 2.80
CA ALA A 16 9.29 -1.12 2.71
C ALA A 16 10.62 -0.99 1.95
N LEU A 17 10.62 -0.22 0.86
CA LEU A 17 11.83 0.14 0.12
C LEU A 17 12.79 0.96 1.00
N GLU A 18 12.29 2.03 1.64
CA GLU A 18 13.13 2.92 2.46
C GLU A 18 13.78 2.18 3.64
N LEU A 19 13.07 1.24 4.28
CA LEU A 19 13.66 0.35 5.29
C LEU A 19 14.76 -0.52 4.69
N CYS A 20 14.51 -1.14 3.55
CA CYS A 20 15.50 -1.99 2.88
C CYS A 20 16.75 -1.18 2.50
N MET A 21 16.57 0.03 1.98
CA MET A 21 17.68 0.90 1.59
C MET A 21 18.45 1.43 2.80
N ALA A 22 17.77 1.83 3.87
CA ALA A 22 18.43 2.32 5.08
C ALA A 22 19.25 1.23 5.79
N VAL A 23 18.79 -0.02 5.77
CA VAL A 23 19.43 -1.13 6.51
C VAL A 23 20.42 -1.91 5.66
N PHE A 24 20.11 -2.16 4.39
CA PHE A 24 20.91 -3.02 3.52
C PHE A 24 21.53 -2.29 2.33
N ASN A 25 21.05 -1.08 2.00
CA ASN A 25 21.46 -0.31 0.82
C ASN A 25 21.44 -1.16 -0.48
N ASN A 26 20.45 -2.03 -0.62
CA ASN A 26 20.37 -2.99 -1.71
C ASN A 26 18.99 -2.94 -2.38
N ALA A 27 18.87 -2.12 -3.42
CA ALA A 27 17.62 -1.95 -4.17
C ALA A 27 17.22 -3.21 -4.94
N ARG A 28 18.20 -3.99 -5.42
CA ARG A 28 17.96 -5.22 -6.18
C ARG A 28 17.40 -6.33 -5.29
N PHE A 29 17.89 -6.41 -4.05
CA PHE A 29 17.31 -7.30 -3.03
C PHE A 29 15.83 -6.97 -2.80
N PHE A 30 15.50 -5.70 -2.61
CA PHE A 30 14.10 -5.29 -2.44
C PHE A 30 13.24 -5.60 -3.66
N SER A 31 13.70 -5.24 -4.87
CA SER A 31 12.93 -5.49 -6.10
C SER A 31 12.67 -6.99 -6.28
N ASN A 32 13.65 -7.84 -6.00
CA ASN A 32 13.49 -9.29 -6.08
C ASN A 32 12.45 -9.83 -5.07
N LEU A 33 12.38 -9.29 -3.86
CA LEU A 33 11.31 -9.64 -2.90
C LEU A 33 9.94 -9.15 -3.37
N SER A 34 9.85 -7.94 -3.92
CA SER A 34 8.60 -7.38 -4.43
C SER A 34 8.08 -8.14 -5.66
N GLU A 35 8.96 -8.47 -6.60
CA GLU A 35 8.63 -9.28 -7.79
C GLU A 35 8.09 -10.66 -7.38
N TYR A 36 8.67 -11.27 -6.32
CA TYR A 36 8.19 -12.52 -5.77
C TYR A 36 6.81 -12.39 -5.10
N ASP A 37 6.55 -11.29 -4.38
CA ASP A 37 5.24 -10.99 -3.79
C ASP A 37 4.15 -10.91 -4.87
N ASP A 38 4.38 -10.12 -5.92
CA ASP A 38 3.45 -9.94 -7.03
C ASP A 38 3.18 -11.28 -7.76
N TYR A 39 4.25 -12.04 -8.02
CA TYR A 39 4.17 -13.36 -8.64
C TYR A 39 3.30 -14.32 -7.81
N LEU A 40 3.54 -14.41 -6.50
CA LEU A 40 2.75 -15.30 -5.64
C LEU A 40 1.30 -14.87 -5.51
N ALA A 41 1.06 -13.57 -5.37
CA ALA A 41 -0.25 -13.04 -5.05
C ALA A 41 -1.20 -12.95 -6.25
N TYR A 42 -0.68 -12.61 -7.44
CA TYR A 42 -1.53 -12.25 -8.58
C TYR A 42 -1.43 -13.21 -9.76
N GLU A 43 -0.21 -13.68 -10.06
CA GLU A 43 0.04 -14.67 -11.13
C GLU A 43 -0.30 -16.09 -10.66
N VAL A 44 0.37 -16.57 -9.61
CA VAL A 44 0.13 -17.92 -9.04
C VAL A 44 -1.16 -17.96 -8.22
N ARG A 45 -1.49 -16.85 -7.54
CA ARG A 45 -2.57 -16.77 -6.54
C ARG A 45 -2.46 -17.86 -5.49
N ARG A 46 -1.25 -18.00 -4.93
CA ARG A 46 -0.92 -19.04 -3.93
C ARG A 46 -1.92 -18.96 -2.77
N GLU A 47 -2.51 -20.10 -2.44
CA GLU A 47 -3.49 -20.18 -1.33
C GLU A 47 -2.86 -19.69 -0.02
N GLY A 48 -3.56 -18.79 0.68
CA GLY A 48 -3.09 -18.18 1.93
C GLY A 48 -2.04 -17.07 1.77
N TYR A 49 -1.66 -16.72 0.53
CA TYR A 49 -0.78 -15.59 0.24
C TYR A 49 -1.58 -14.38 -0.28
N GLU A 50 -1.19 -13.18 0.13
CA GLU A 50 -1.88 -11.93 -0.24
C GLU A 50 -0.87 -10.90 -0.75
N ALA A 51 -1.30 -10.06 -1.69
CA ALA A 51 -0.47 -8.99 -2.23
C ALA A 51 -0.17 -7.95 -1.14
N GLY A 52 1.06 -7.46 -1.09
CA GLY A 52 1.55 -6.55 -0.06
C GLY A 52 2.28 -7.25 1.10
N TYR A 53 2.61 -8.54 0.96
CA TYR A 53 3.37 -9.29 1.97
C TYR A 53 4.88 -9.07 1.87
N THR A 54 5.39 -8.30 0.92
CA THR A 54 6.81 -7.94 0.79
C THR A 54 7.44 -7.49 2.13
N LEU A 55 6.76 -6.63 2.90
CA LEU A 55 7.28 -6.16 4.18
C LEU A 55 7.30 -7.27 5.26
N LYS A 56 6.33 -8.20 5.21
CA LYS A 56 6.32 -9.41 6.04
C LYS A 56 7.52 -10.30 5.73
N LEU A 57 7.85 -10.47 4.46
CA LEU A 57 9.01 -11.22 3.98
C LEU A 57 10.34 -10.54 4.34
N LEU A 58 10.37 -9.21 4.37
CA LEU A 58 11.54 -8.40 4.74
C LEU A 58 11.82 -8.44 6.27
N THR A 59 10.78 -8.63 7.10
CA THR A 59 10.88 -8.65 8.57
C THR A 59 12.02 -9.52 9.14
N PRO A 60 12.19 -10.80 8.76
CA PRO A 60 13.27 -11.63 9.30
C PRO A 60 14.67 -11.04 9.05
N PHE A 61 14.90 -10.43 7.89
CA PHE A 61 16.17 -9.78 7.57
C PHE A 61 16.40 -8.55 8.44
N LEU A 62 15.38 -7.69 8.60
CA LEU A 62 15.45 -6.51 9.46
C LEU A 62 15.75 -6.91 10.92
N ALA A 63 15.09 -7.96 11.42
CA ALA A 63 15.35 -8.49 12.75
C ALA A 63 16.77 -9.05 12.89
N ALA A 64 17.27 -9.76 11.86
CA ALA A 64 18.65 -10.26 11.82
C ALA A 64 19.68 -9.11 11.84
N ALA A 65 19.41 -8.01 11.13
CA ALA A 65 20.21 -6.79 11.14
C ALA A 65 20.12 -6.01 12.47
N GLY A 66 19.27 -6.44 13.40
CA GLY A 66 19.14 -5.83 14.72
C GLY A 66 18.26 -4.58 14.75
N VAL A 67 17.42 -4.36 13.73
CA VAL A 67 16.43 -3.28 13.71
C VAL A 67 15.55 -3.36 14.96
N LYS A 68 15.29 -2.20 15.58
CA LYS A 68 14.40 -2.04 16.74
C LYS A 68 13.22 -1.15 16.41
N ASN A 69 12.19 -1.16 17.26
CA ASN A 69 10.99 -0.32 17.06
C ASN A 69 11.34 1.17 16.90
N ARG A 70 12.31 1.65 17.71
CA ARG A 70 12.86 3.01 17.62
C ARG A 70 13.55 3.36 16.30
N ASP A 71 14.01 2.38 15.55
CA ASP A 71 14.66 2.58 14.26
C ASP A 71 13.61 2.69 13.16
N VAL A 72 12.55 1.88 13.25
CA VAL A 72 11.37 1.99 12.37
C VAL A 72 10.77 3.40 12.47
N GLU A 73 10.56 3.92 13.69
CA GLU A 73 10.05 5.28 13.89
C GLU A 73 10.99 6.36 13.34
N ARG A 74 12.31 6.20 13.53
CA ARG A 74 13.30 7.17 13.04
C ARG A 74 13.38 7.19 11.52
N ILE A 75 13.39 6.01 10.89
CA ILE A 75 13.40 5.91 9.43
C ILE A 75 12.09 6.48 8.88
N ALA A 76 10.95 6.23 9.54
CA ALA A 76 9.66 6.84 9.19
C ALA A 76 9.74 8.38 9.15
N GLU A 77 10.35 9.00 10.15
CA GLU A 77 10.52 10.45 10.20
C GLU A 77 11.43 10.98 9.09
N LEU A 78 12.53 10.28 8.82
CA LEU A 78 13.53 10.71 7.85
C LEU A 78 13.07 10.54 6.39
N SER A 79 12.24 9.53 6.12
CA SER A 79 11.80 9.21 4.76
C SER A 79 10.43 9.78 4.39
N ALA A 80 9.68 10.34 5.35
CA ALA A 80 8.34 10.88 5.11
C ALA A 80 8.33 12.00 4.07
N LYS A 81 7.68 11.74 2.93
CA LYS A 81 7.43 12.71 1.86
C LYS A 81 5.98 12.60 1.45
N PHE A 82 5.19 13.64 1.69
CA PHE A 82 3.75 13.61 1.46
C PHE A 82 3.39 14.00 0.03
N VAL A 83 2.23 13.52 -0.44
CA VAL A 83 1.61 14.02 -1.67
C VAL A 83 1.35 15.53 -1.50
N PRO A 84 1.55 16.36 -2.54
CA PRO A 84 1.24 17.78 -2.45
C PRO A 84 -0.19 18.02 -1.94
N ASP A 85 -0.33 18.95 -1.00
CA ASP A 85 -1.57 19.28 -0.29
C ASP A 85 -2.17 18.18 0.61
N ALA A 86 -1.47 17.06 0.90
CA ALA A 86 -2.01 15.96 1.71
C ALA A 86 -2.61 16.42 3.06
N GLU A 87 -1.90 17.24 3.84
CA GLU A 87 -2.41 17.79 5.11
C GLU A 87 -3.66 18.65 4.91
N LYS A 88 -3.65 19.51 3.89
CA LYS A 88 -4.78 20.40 3.58
C LYS A 88 -6.02 19.62 3.13
N ALA A 89 -5.83 18.63 2.26
CA ALA A 89 -6.86 17.74 1.76
C ALA A 89 -7.46 16.91 2.90
N MET A 90 -6.60 16.32 3.74
CA MET A 90 -7.01 15.55 4.91
C MET A 90 -7.74 16.42 5.93
N ALA A 91 -7.26 17.64 6.21
CA ALA A 91 -7.95 18.59 7.08
C ALA A 91 -9.37 18.89 6.58
N THR A 92 -9.52 19.16 5.27
CA THR A 92 -10.82 19.41 4.62
C THR A 92 -11.77 18.22 4.78
N LEU A 93 -11.30 17.01 4.50
CA LEU A 93 -12.12 15.80 4.64
C LEU A 93 -12.56 15.55 6.09
N GLN A 94 -11.67 15.80 7.05
CA GLN A 94 -11.89 15.57 8.47
C GLN A 94 -12.82 16.58 9.15
N GLU A 95 -13.28 17.60 8.44
CA GLU A 95 -14.39 18.45 8.91
C GLU A 95 -15.70 17.65 9.00
N ARG A 96 -15.86 16.61 8.17
CA ARG A 96 -17.13 15.88 8.02
C ARG A 96 -16.99 14.36 8.03
N TRP A 97 -15.82 13.83 7.67
CA TRP A 97 -15.62 12.42 7.45
C TRP A 97 -14.41 11.89 8.21
N THR A 98 -14.49 10.66 8.69
CA THR A 98 -13.37 9.98 9.36
C THR A 98 -12.65 9.07 8.36
N PRO A 99 -11.32 9.24 8.16
CA PRO A 99 -10.53 8.30 7.38
C PRO A 99 -10.34 6.98 8.13
N VAL A 100 -10.42 5.86 7.41
CA VAL A 100 -9.94 4.56 7.84
C VAL A 100 -8.76 4.22 6.94
N VAL A 101 -7.55 4.43 7.46
CA VAL A 101 -6.32 4.18 6.71
C VAL A 101 -5.93 2.72 6.86
N ILE A 102 -5.72 2.05 5.73
CA ILE A 102 -5.41 0.61 5.67
C ILE A 102 -4.18 0.42 4.80
N SER A 103 -3.03 0.21 5.43
CA SER A 103 -1.72 0.16 4.76
C SER A 103 -1.07 -1.22 4.92
N THR A 104 -0.26 -1.61 3.94
CA THR A 104 0.63 -2.79 4.05
C THR A 104 1.83 -2.52 4.97
N SER A 105 2.19 -1.24 5.16
CA SER A 105 3.32 -0.82 5.98
C SER A 105 3.08 -1.01 7.48
N TYR A 106 4.16 -0.98 8.27
CA TYR A 106 4.08 -1.20 9.70
C TYR A 106 3.19 -0.17 10.41
N THR A 107 2.38 -0.63 11.37
CA THR A 107 1.45 0.23 12.11
C THR A 107 2.17 1.37 12.86
N GLN A 108 3.39 1.14 13.36
CA GLN A 108 4.22 2.16 14.00
C GLN A 108 4.61 3.28 13.03
N TYR A 109 4.99 2.94 11.79
CA TYR A 109 5.26 3.90 10.73
C TYR A 109 4.00 4.68 10.37
N LEU A 110 2.88 3.97 10.22
CA LEU A 110 1.59 4.58 9.89
C LEU A 110 1.18 5.59 10.97
N ARG A 111 1.23 5.21 12.25
CA ARG A 111 0.95 6.14 13.37
C ARG A 111 1.86 7.36 13.35
N ARG A 112 3.16 7.16 13.12
CA ARG A 112 4.13 8.25 13.13
C ARG A 112 3.88 9.24 11.99
N THR A 113 3.72 8.75 10.76
CA THR A 113 3.53 9.60 9.58
C THR A 113 2.12 10.20 9.51
N ALA A 114 1.09 9.47 9.91
CA ALA A 114 -0.29 9.98 9.98
C ALA A 114 -0.40 11.18 10.94
N SER A 115 0.36 11.17 12.04
CA SER A 115 0.42 12.32 12.96
C SER A 115 1.02 13.58 12.34
N MET A 116 1.89 13.45 11.33
CA MET A 116 2.57 14.59 10.70
C MET A 116 1.65 15.44 9.82
N ILE A 117 0.56 14.84 9.32
CA ILE A 117 -0.48 15.56 8.54
C ILE A 117 -1.83 15.61 9.27
N GLY A 118 -1.83 15.35 10.59
CA GLY A 118 -3.00 15.52 11.44
C GLY A 118 -4.16 14.55 11.19
N VAL A 119 -3.88 13.30 10.79
CA VAL A 119 -4.92 12.27 10.64
C VAL A 119 -5.55 11.95 12.00
N ARG A 120 -6.88 12.00 12.05
CA ARG A 120 -7.78 11.67 13.17
C ARG A 120 -8.79 10.64 12.66
N GLY A 121 -8.35 9.39 12.63
CA GLY A 121 -9.15 8.28 12.15
C GLY A 121 -8.60 6.94 12.63
N GLU A 122 -9.05 5.88 11.98
CA GLU A 122 -8.65 4.51 12.30
C GLU A 122 -7.44 4.13 11.46
N LEU A 123 -6.43 3.51 12.08
CA LEU A 123 -5.17 3.15 11.43
C LEU A 123 -4.94 1.65 11.51
N HIS A 124 -4.86 1.00 10.36
CA HIS A 124 -4.61 -0.44 10.22
C HIS A 124 -3.35 -0.64 9.38
N GLY A 125 -2.36 -1.33 9.94
CA GLY A 125 -1.10 -1.63 9.27
C GLY A 125 -0.61 -3.02 9.63
N THR A 126 0.49 -3.44 9.02
CA THR A 126 1.19 -4.66 9.43
C THR A 126 1.68 -4.51 10.88
N GLU A 127 1.35 -5.48 11.74
CA GLU A 127 1.75 -5.46 13.15
C GLU A 127 3.04 -6.28 13.34
N VAL A 128 4.06 -5.64 13.90
CA VAL A 128 5.33 -6.25 14.27
C VAL A 128 5.89 -5.60 15.53
N ASP A 129 6.53 -6.40 16.39
CA ASP A 129 7.32 -5.92 17.52
C ASP A 129 8.77 -6.41 17.39
N PHE A 130 9.64 -5.56 16.87
CA PHE A 130 11.05 -5.90 16.63
C PHE A 130 11.85 -6.13 17.91
N ASP A 131 11.41 -5.56 19.03
CA ASP A 131 12.12 -5.69 20.30
C ASP A 131 11.90 -7.09 20.90
N SER A 132 10.79 -7.75 20.52
CA SER A 132 10.43 -9.10 20.96
C SER A 132 10.91 -10.23 20.04
N ILE A 133 11.37 -9.93 18.81
CA ILE A 133 11.85 -10.96 17.87
C ILE A 133 13.25 -11.43 18.26
N ALA A 134 13.37 -12.72 18.62
CA ALA A 134 14.65 -13.37 18.87
C ALA A 134 15.20 -14.01 17.58
N VAL A 135 16.41 -13.63 17.18
CA VAL A 135 17.14 -14.21 16.06
C VAL A 135 18.44 -14.83 16.58
N PRO A 136 18.56 -16.18 16.62
CA PRO A 136 19.81 -16.86 17.00
C PRO A 136 20.98 -16.44 16.11
N GLU A 137 22.21 -16.48 16.64
CA GLU A 137 23.41 -16.03 15.92
C GLU A 137 23.61 -16.75 14.58
N GLY A 138 23.47 -18.08 14.54
CA GLY A 138 23.58 -18.84 13.30
C GLY A 138 22.53 -18.45 12.24
N LEU A 139 21.28 -18.23 12.67
CA LEU A 139 20.21 -17.77 11.76
C LEU A 139 20.46 -16.33 11.29
N ARG A 140 21.03 -15.48 12.16
CA ARG A 140 21.42 -14.12 11.79
C ARG A 140 22.46 -14.14 10.68
N GLU A 141 23.53 -14.91 10.82
CA GLU A 141 24.57 -15.03 9.79
C GLU A 141 24.00 -15.55 8.48
N GLU A 142 23.12 -16.55 8.54
CA GLU A 142 22.43 -17.09 7.36
C GLU A 142 21.58 -16.02 6.66
N LEU A 143 20.69 -15.34 7.39
CA LEU A 143 19.79 -14.34 6.82
C LEU A 143 20.55 -13.14 6.24
N LEU A 144 21.65 -12.71 6.87
CA LEU A 144 22.43 -11.59 6.35
C LEU A 144 23.27 -12.00 5.14
N SER A 145 23.86 -13.19 5.13
CA SER A 145 24.68 -13.67 4.02
C SER A 145 23.89 -14.00 2.76
N ILE A 146 22.61 -14.40 2.89
CA ILE A 146 21.78 -14.75 1.74
C ILE A 146 21.24 -13.53 0.98
N ILE A 147 21.34 -12.31 1.53
CA ILE A 147 20.84 -11.07 0.88
C ILE A 147 21.47 -10.87 -0.50
N ASP A 148 22.80 -10.94 -0.59
CA ASP A 148 23.52 -10.75 -1.86
C ASP A 148 23.25 -11.89 -2.84
N VAL A 149 23.05 -13.11 -2.33
CA VAL A 149 22.62 -14.25 -3.15
C VAL A 149 21.25 -13.95 -3.76
N ILE A 150 20.26 -13.57 -2.95
CA ILE A 150 18.92 -13.22 -3.43
C ILE A 150 18.99 -12.10 -4.45
N ALA A 151 19.77 -11.04 -4.19
CA ALA A 151 19.92 -9.92 -5.11
C ALA A 151 20.54 -10.32 -6.47
N SER A 152 21.40 -11.34 -6.49
CA SER A 152 22.04 -11.84 -7.71
C SER A 152 21.15 -12.75 -8.56
N LEU A 153 20.06 -13.28 -7.99
CA LEU A 153 19.16 -14.20 -8.67
C LEU A 153 18.03 -13.47 -9.41
N SER A 154 17.40 -14.17 -10.35
CA SER A 154 16.20 -13.68 -11.07
C SER A 154 15.30 -14.84 -11.52
N GLY A 155 14.04 -14.52 -11.87
CA GLY A 155 13.10 -15.48 -12.44
C GLY A 155 12.85 -16.71 -11.58
N GLU A 156 12.74 -17.88 -12.21
CA GLU A 156 12.43 -19.14 -11.52
C GLU A 156 13.46 -19.54 -10.46
N GLU A 157 14.74 -19.23 -10.66
CA GLU A 157 15.79 -19.56 -9.70
C GLU A 157 15.64 -18.74 -8.42
N LEU A 158 15.34 -17.45 -8.56
CA LEU A 158 15.00 -16.56 -7.44
C LEU A 158 13.79 -17.10 -6.68
N PHE A 159 12.69 -17.39 -7.38
CA PHE A 159 11.44 -17.83 -6.74
C PHE A 159 11.62 -19.15 -5.99
N ARG A 160 12.35 -20.12 -6.59
CA ARG A 160 12.69 -21.37 -5.93
C ARG A 160 13.54 -21.16 -4.68
N LYS A 161 14.49 -20.22 -4.73
CA LYS A 161 15.36 -19.92 -3.59
C LYS A 161 14.59 -19.26 -2.44
N LEU A 162 13.66 -18.35 -2.76
CA LEU A 162 12.80 -17.71 -1.76
C LEU A 162 11.79 -18.71 -1.18
N ASP A 163 11.19 -19.59 -1.98
CA ASP A 163 10.35 -20.69 -1.51
C ASP A 163 11.10 -21.59 -0.52
N GLU A 164 12.32 -21.99 -0.86
CA GLU A 164 13.20 -22.77 0.02
C GLU A 164 13.44 -22.02 1.33
N LEU A 165 13.86 -20.76 1.28
CA LEU A 165 14.19 -19.95 2.45
C LEU A 165 12.99 -19.78 3.38
N PHE A 166 11.84 -19.34 2.86
CA PHE A 166 10.66 -19.07 3.67
C PHE A 166 9.95 -20.34 4.16
N SER A 167 10.29 -21.52 3.60
CA SER A 167 9.84 -22.81 4.14
C SER A 167 10.64 -23.29 5.37
N ARG A 168 11.84 -22.74 5.62
CA ARG A 168 12.67 -23.10 6.77
C ARG A 168 11.95 -22.72 8.06
N SER A 169 11.83 -23.67 8.99
CA SER A 169 11.02 -23.52 10.22
C SER A 169 11.41 -22.30 11.06
N GLU A 170 12.71 -22.00 11.15
CA GLU A 170 13.24 -20.87 11.91
C GLU A 170 12.88 -19.52 11.30
N VAL A 171 12.97 -19.38 9.97
CA VAL A 171 12.56 -18.18 9.22
C VAL A 171 11.05 -18.03 9.25
N ARG A 172 10.32 -19.11 8.97
CA ARG A 172 8.86 -19.16 8.98
C ARG A 172 8.30 -18.71 10.32
N LYS A 173 8.90 -19.12 11.44
CA LYS A 173 8.50 -18.70 12.78
C LYS A 173 8.53 -17.17 12.95
N ILE A 174 9.54 -16.49 12.39
CA ILE A 174 9.61 -15.03 12.42
C ILE A 174 8.55 -14.43 11.50
N VAL A 175 8.42 -14.93 10.27
CA VAL A 175 7.41 -14.46 9.30
C VAL A 175 5.99 -14.61 9.85
N GLU A 176 5.68 -15.71 10.53
CA GLU A 176 4.36 -15.96 11.15
C GLU A 176 4.09 -15.13 12.40
N SER A 177 5.13 -14.60 13.06
CA SER A 177 4.95 -13.64 14.17
C SER A 177 4.42 -12.29 13.71
N VAL A 178 4.49 -12.00 12.41
CA VAL A 178 4.02 -10.76 11.79
C VAL A 178 2.57 -10.92 11.35
N LYS A 179 1.68 -10.13 11.94
CA LYS A 179 0.29 -10.02 11.49
C LYS A 179 0.22 -8.96 10.39
N ALA A 180 0.47 -9.42 9.17
CA ALA A 180 0.51 -8.57 7.99
C ALA A 180 -0.88 -8.13 7.54
N VAL A 181 -0.93 -6.96 6.89
CA VAL A 181 -2.10 -6.48 6.14
C VAL A 181 -1.75 -6.57 4.66
N GLY A 182 -2.36 -7.50 3.94
CA GLY A 182 -2.33 -7.56 2.48
C GLY A 182 -3.69 -7.26 1.88
N ALA A 183 -3.85 -7.48 0.56
CA ALA A 183 -5.11 -7.19 -0.14
C ALA A 183 -6.34 -7.86 0.50
N GLY A 184 -6.22 -9.12 0.90
CA GLY A 184 -7.29 -9.86 1.58
C GLY A 184 -7.67 -9.23 2.91
N GLU A 185 -6.70 -8.81 3.72
CA GLU A 185 -6.93 -8.12 4.98
C GLU A 185 -7.58 -6.76 4.77
N LYS A 186 -7.15 -5.97 3.76
CA LYS A 186 -7.80 -4.69 3.46
C LYS A 186 -9.29 -4.88 3.16
N ALA A 187 -9.62 -5.86 2.33
CA ALA A 187 -11.00 -6.21 2.01
C ALA A 187 -11.81 -6.65 3.25
N LYS A 188 -11.21 -7.44 4.15
CA LYS A 188 -11.86 -7.87 5.40
C LYS A 188 -12.11 -6.68 6.33
N ILE A 189 -11.15 -5.77 6.46
CA ILE A 189 -11.26 -4.56 7.29
C ILE A 189 -12.41 -3.69 6.77
N VAL A 190 -12.45 -3.38 5.46
CA VAL A 190 -13.55 -2.59 4.87
C VAL A 190 -14.91 -3.23 5.15
N ARG A 191 -15.07 -4.54 4.90
CA ARG A 191 -16.32 -5.26 5.18
C ARG A 191 -16.72 -5.16 6.65
N GLY A 192 -15.78 -5.33 7.58
CA GLY A 192 -16.05 -5.24 9.01
C GLY A 192 -16.53 -3.85 9.45
N TYR A 193 -15.98 -2.77 8.89
CA TYR A 193 -16.50 -1.42 9.13
C TYR A 193 -17.87 -1.20 8.49
N CYS A 194 -18.10 -1.71 7.28
CA CYS A 194 -19.40 -1.57 6.63
C CYS A 194 -20.51 -2.27 7.42
N GLU A 195 -20.25 -3.49 7.88
CA GLU A 195 -21.18 -4.25 8.72
C GLU A 195 -21.41 -3.55 10.08
N SER A 196 -20.34 -3.20 10.79
CA SER A 196 -20.45 -2.66 12.16
C SER A 196 -20.95 -1.22 12.24
N LYS A 197 -20.77 -0.42 11.17
CA LYS A 197 -21.20 0.99 11.11
C LYS A 197 -22.40 1.22 10.20
N GLY A 198 -22.91 0.18 9.54
CA GLY A 198 -24.03 0.29 8.60
C GLY A 198 -23.72 1.16 7.40
N ILE A 199 -22.51 1.03 6.81
CA ILE A 199 -22.12 1.77 5.60
C ILE A 199 -22.67 1.01 4.40
N ASP A 200 -23.64 1.61 3.72
CA ASP A 200 -24.31 1.09 2.51
C ASP A 200 -23.54 1.41 1.23
N PHE A 201 -22.76 2.50 1.23
CA PHE A 201 -21.97 2.94 0.09
C PHE A 201 -20.49 3.16 0.52
N PRO A 202 -19.64 2.11 0.51
CA PRO A 202 -18.24 2.26 0.86
C PRO A 202 -17.47 3.03 -0.23
N VAL A 203 -16.80 4.11 0.18
CA VAL A 203 -15.85 4.86 -0.67
C VAL A 203 -14.44 4.41 -0.32
N VAL A 204 -13.75 3.74 -1.25
CA VAL A 204 -12.40 3.23 -1.04
C VAL A 204 -11.41 3.88 -2.02
N VAL A 205 -10.21 4.23 -1.53
CA VAL A 205 -9.13 4.83 -2.32
C VAL A 205 -7.87 3.96 -2.22
N GLY A 206 -7.19 3.76 -3.34
CA GLY A 206 -5.94 2.99 -3.42
C GLY A 206 -5.16 3.28 -4.70
N ASP A 207 -4.06 2.60 -4.92
CA ASP A 207 -3.17 2.87 -6.06
C ASP A 207 -2.41 1.64 -6.59
N SER A 208 -2.44 0.51 -5.88
CA SER A 208 -1.56 -0.62 -6.17
C SER A 208 -2.27 -1.98 -6.12
N ILE A 209 -1.49 -3.04 -6.33
CA ILE A 209 -1.96 -4.42 -6.23
C ILE A 209 -2.46 -4.75 -4.81
N SER A 210 -1.97 -4.08 -3.77
CA SER A 210 -2.45 -4.33 -2.41
C SER A 210 -3.90 -3.87 -2.18
N ASP A 211 -4.49 -3.13 -3.12
CA ASP A 211 -5.83 -2.56 -3.00
C ASP A 211 -6.90 -3.31 -3.79
N TYR A 212 -6.53 -4.20 -4.72
CA TYR A 212 -7.49 -4.75 -5.68
C TYR A 212 -8.65 -5.50 -5.00
N LYS A 213 -8.38 -6.28 -3.94
CA LYS A 213 -9.46 -6.97 -3.20
C LYS A 213 -10.31 -5.99 -2.38
N MET A 214 -9.75 -4.87 -1.93
CA MET A 214 -10.50 -3.80 -1.27
C MET A 214 -11.44 -3.11 -2.27
N PHE A 215 -10.96 -2.86 -3.49
CA PHE A 215 -11.75 -2.32 -4.59
C PHE A 215 -12.93 -3.24 -4.93
N GLU A 216 -12.65 -4.51 -5.21
CA GLU A 216 -13.68 -5.50 -5.51
C GLU A 216 -14.68 -5.70 -4.36
N ALA A 217 -14.23 -5.59 -3.11
CA ALA A 217 -15.10 -5.62 -1.95
C ALA A 217 -16.05 -4.40 -1.90
N ALA A 218 -15.55 -3.19 -2.19
CA ALA A 218 -16.38 -1.99 -2.22
C ALA A 218 -17.43 -2.06 -3.35
N ARG A 219 -17.01 -2.49 -4.54
CA ARG A 219 -17.88 -2.69 -5.71
C ARG A 219 -18.99 -3.70 -5.43
N GLY A 220 -18.62 -4.85 -4.84
CA GLY A 220 -19.59 -5.88 -4.46
C GLY A 220 -20.58 -5.44 -3.37
N LEU A 221 -20.25 -4.40 -2.60
CA LEU A 221 -21.14 -3.77 -1.61
C LEU A 221 -21.96 -2.61 -2.19
N GLY A 222 -21.82 -2.29 -3.49
CA GLY A 222 -22.52 -1.17 -4.14
C GLY A 222 -21.87 0.19 -3.92
N GLY A 223 -20.64 0.22 -3.38
CA GLY A 223 -19.86 1.44 -3.21
C GLY A 223 -19.05 1.81 -4.46
N VAL A 224 -17.91 2.48 -4.25
CA VAL A 224 -17.02 2.93 -5.33
C VAL A 224 -15.55 2.65 -4.99
N ALA A 225 -14.82 2.15 -5.99
CA ALA A 225 -13.38 1.99 -5.98
C ALA A 225 -12.68 3.12 -6.76
N ILE A 226 -11.83 3.88 -6.07
CA ILE A 226 -11.12 5.04 -6.62
C ILE A 226 -9.62 4.76 -6.64
N ALA A 227 -9.01 4.78 -7.82
CA ALA A 227 -7.55 4.73 -7.98
C ALA A 227 -6.97 6.15 -8.03
N PHE A 228 -5.99 6.47 -7.18
CA PHE A 228 -5.22 7.72 -7.26
C PHE A 228 -3.83 7.45 -7.83
N ASN A 229 -3.54 7.94 -9.03
CA ASN A 229 -2.30 7.67 -9.77
C ASN A 229 -1.93 6.17 -9.76
N GLY A 230 -2.96 5.33 -9.95
CA GLY A 230 -2.86 3.89 -9.80
C GLY A 230 -2.03 3.21 -10.88
N ASN A 231 -1.42 2.08 -10.53
CA ASN A 231 -0.77 1.18 -11.47
C ASN A 231 -1.79 0.32 -12.25
N GLU A 232 -1.29 -0.58 -13.09
CA GLU A 232 -2.13 -1.46 -13.90
C GLU A 232 -3.05 -2.36 -13.06
N TYR A 233 -2.56 -2.86 -11.92
CA TYR A 233 -3.34 -3.72 -11.02
C TYR A 233 -4.50 -2.96 -10.39
N ALA A 234 -4.28 -1.74 -9.91
CA ALA A 234 -5.34 -0.91 -9.33
C ALA A 234 -6.39 -0.52 -10.39
N LEU A 235 -5.95 -0.05 -11.56
CA LEU A 235 -6.86 0.43 -12.61
C LEU A 235 -7.75 -0.67 -13.17
N LYS A 236 -7.30 -1.93 -13.21
CA LYS A 236 -8.12 -3.08 -13.64
C LYS A 236 -9.33 -3.34 -12.74
N HIS A 237 -9.31 -2.83 -11.50
CA HIS A 237 -10.32 -3.10 -10.47
C HIS A 237 -11.01 -1.80 -9.99
N ALA A 238 -10.66 -0.64 -10.54
CA ALA A 238 -11.21 0.66 -10.15
C ALA A 238 -12.46 1.02 -10.98
N ASP A 239 -13.40 1.75 -10.36
CA ASP A 239 -14.51 2.39 -11.07
C ASP A 239 -14.14 3.81 -11.52
N VAL A 240 -13.32 4.50 -10.73
CA VAL A 240 -12.85 5.86 -10.97
C VAL A 240 -11.33 5.92 -10.89
N ALA A 241 -10.69 6.59 -11.85
CA ALA A 241 -9.27 6.91 -11.77
C ALA A 241 -9.07 8.43 -11.67
N ILE A 242 -8.28 8.85 -10.69
CA ILE A 242 -7.82 10.22 -10.50
C ILE A 242 -6.35 10.27 -10.90
N ILE A 243 -6.03 11.10 -11.89
CA ILE A 243 -4.66 11.37 -12.32
C ILE A 243 -4.36 12.82 -11.96
N SER A 244 -3.56 13.05 -10.92
CA SER A 244 -3.37 14.39 -10.37
C SER A 244 -2.08 14.52 -9.55
N PRO A 245 -1.42 15.70 -9.55
CA PRO A 245 -0.28 15.95 -8.67
C PRO A 245 -0.68 16.39 -7.25
N THR A 246 -1.96 16.52 -6.91
CA THR A 246 -2.42 17.08 -5.62
C THR A 246 -3.51 16.24 -4.97
N ALA A 247 -3.40 16.06 -3.65
CA ALA A 247 -4.41 15.38 -2.83
C ALA A 247 -5.74 16.15 -2.74
N MET A 248 -5.79 17.42 -3.17
CA MET A 248 -7.06 18.16 -3.27
C MET A 248 -8.03 17.52 -4.28
N SER A 249 -7.51 16.82 -5.29
CA SER A 249 -8.33 16.05 -6.23
C SER A 249 -9.03 14.87 -5.54
N GLU A 250 -8.31 14.13 -4.71
CA GLU A 250 -8.88 13.07 -3.87
C GLU A 250 -9.92 13.63 -2.91
N ALA A 251 -9.60 14.71 -2.19
CA ALA A 251 -10.54 15.35 -1.27
C ALA A 251 -11.85 15.71 -1.97
N LYS A 252 -11.77 16.27 -3.19
CA LYS A 252 -12.97 16.64 -3.94
C LYS A 252 -13.78 15.43 -4.38
N VAL A 253 -13.15 14.39 -4.90
CA VAL A 253 -13.85 13.19 -5.38
C VAL A 253 -14.45 12.40 -4.21
N ILE A 254 -13.70 12.23 -3.12
CA ILE A 254 -14.20 11.60 -1.89
C ILE A 254 -15.39 12.39 -1.35
N GLU A 255 -15.31 13.72 -1.25
CA GLU A 255 -16.44 14.56 -0.81
C GLU A 255 -17.69 14.29 -1.66
N LEU A 256 -17.55 14.31 -2.99
CA LEU A 256 -18.68 14.09 -3.90
C LEU A 256 -19.35 12.72 -3.67
N PHE A 257 -18.57 11.65 -3.53
CA PHE A 257 -19.12 10.32 -3.27
C PHE A 257 -19.70 10.17 -1.86
N MET A 258 -19.05 10.76 -0.85
CA MET A 258 -19.56 10.75 0.52
C MET A 258 -20.89 11.51 0.66
N GLU A 259 -21.13 12.53 -0.17
CA GLU A 259 -22.39 13.29 -0.18
C GLU A 259 -23.47 12.69 -1.08
N ARG A 260 -23.09 12.28 -2.29
CA ARG A 260 -24.02 12.01 -3.39
C ARG A 260 -24.09 10.55 -3.80
N LYS A 261 -23.16 9.72 -3.29
CA LYS A 261 -23.07 8.28 -3.58
C LYS A 261 -23.05 8.06 -5.09
N GLU A 262 -23.97 7.26 -5.63
CA GLU A 262 -24.07 6.94 -7.05
C GLU A 262 -24.22 8.20 -7.92
N ARG A 263 -24.88 9.26 -7.42
CA ARG A 263 -25.08 10.50 -8.18
C ARG A 263 -23.81 11.35 -8.31
N ALA A 264 -22.71 10.98 -7.64
CA ALA A 264 -21.43 11.66 -7.80
C ALA A 264 -20.86 11.46 -9.22
N PHE A 265 -21.07 10.30 -9.85
CA PHE A 265 -20.60 10.01 -11.21
C PHE A 265 -21.07 11.06 -12.24
N GLU A 266 -22.30 11.57 -12.10
CA GLU A 266 -22.90 12.58 -12.99
C GLU A 266 -22.14 13.92 -13.01
N VAL A 267 -21.33 14.20 -11.98
CA VAL A 267 -20.70 15.51 -11.76
C VAL A 267 -19.17 15.47 -11.72
N LEU A 268 -18.55 14.29 -11.88
CA LEU A 268 -17.08 14.16 -11.87
C LEU A 268 -16.42 14.98 -12.99
N SER A 269 -17.03 15.04 -14.17
CA SER A 269 -16.54 15.82 -15.31
C SER A 269 -16.57 17.34 -15.09
N ALA A 270 -17.33 17.82 -14.10
CA ALA A 270 -17.38 19.23 -13.73
C ALA A 270 -16.25 19.63 -12.74
N VAL A 271 -15.50 18.66 -12.22
CA VAL A 271 -14.36 18.93 -11.34
C VAL A 271 -13.22 19.51 -12.20
N SER A 272 -12.83 20.74 -11.88
CA SER A 272 -11.74 21.43 -12.56
C SER A 272 -10.67 21.81 -11.54
N ILE A 273 -9.59 21.04 -11.52
CA ILE A 273 -8.40 21.26 -10.70
C ILE A 273 -7.20 21.25 -11.66
N PRO A 274 -6.21 22.15 -11.51
CA PRO A 274 -5.04 22.17 -12.39
C PRO A 274 -4.35 20.80 -12.48
N GLU A 275 -3.94 20.41 -13.69
CA GLU A 275 -3.24 19.14 -13.98
C GLU A 275 -3.95 17.89 -13.44
N THR A 276 -5.29 17.94 -13.34
CA THR A 276 -6.10 16.84 -12.83
C THR A 276 -7.05 16.33 -13.90
N GLU A 277 -7.02 15.02 -14.13
CA GLU A 277 -7.96 14.31 -15.00
C GLU A 277 -8.66 13.23 -14.16
N ILE A 278 -9.99 13.15 -14.27
CA ILE A 278 -10.80 12.16 -13.55
C ILE A 278 -11.56 11.34 -14.58
N TYR A 279 -11.37 10.03 -14.53
CA TYR A 279 -11.92 9.08 -15.48
C TYR A 279 -12.92 8.14 -14.80
N ILE A 280 -14.05 7.90 -15.46
CA ILE A 280 -14.95 6.80 -15.12
C ILE A 280 -14.51 5.62 -15.98
N MET A 281 -13.97 4.57 -15.36
CA MET A 281 -13.20 3.53 -16.05
C MET A 281 -14.02 2.76 -17.10
N GLU A 282 -15.29 2.48 -16.83
CA GLU A 282 -16.20 1.82 -17.78
C GLU A 282 -16.44 2.62 -19.07
N ASN A 283 -16.24 3.94 -19.03
CA ASN A 283 -16.50 4.87 -20.14
C ASN A 283 -15.20 5.41 -20.76
N SER A 284 -14.05 4.82 -20.43
CA SER A 284 -12.72 5.34 -20.79
C SER A 284 -11.88 4.28 -21.51
N ASP A 285 -10.94 4.71 -22.35
CA ASP A 285 -9.94 3.80 -22.92
C ASP A 285 -8.91 3.42 -21.86
N PHE A 286 -8.82 2.12 -21.54
CA PHE A 286 -7.95 1.64 -20.48
C PHE A 286 -6.46 1.94 -20.75
N GLY A 287 -6.02 1.83 -22.01
CA GLY A 287 -4.62 2.05 -22.38
C GLY A 287 -4.20 3.51 -22.19
N GLU A 288 -5.04 4.45 -22.61
CA GLU A 288 -4.84 5.88 -22.41
C GLU A 288 -4.75 6.23 -20.91
N VAL A 289 -5.72 5.77 -20.11
CA VAL A 289 -5.76 6.04 -18.66
C VAL A 289 -4.53 5.45 -17.98
N LEU A 290 -4.15 4.22 -18.33
CA LEU A 290 -2.98 3.55 -17.76
C LEU A 290 -1.69 4.32 -18.03
N GLU A 291 -1.47 4.75 -19.27
CA GLU A 291 -0.26 5.49 -19.64
C GLU A 291 -0.14 6.80 -18.84
N LYS A 292 -1.23 7.58 -18.81
CA LYS A 292 -1.27 8.86 -18.08
C LYS A 292 -1.11 8.65 -16.57
N SER A 293 -1.77 7.64 -16.01
CA SER A 293 -1.73 7.34 -14.58
C SER A 293 -0.32 6.94 -14.14
N LYS A 294 0.34 6.03 -14.88
CA LYS A 294 1.73 5.64 -14.61
C LYS A 294 2.70 6.82 -14.75
N ARG A 295 2.48 7.71 -15.73
CA ARG A 295 3.31 8.90 -15.88
C ARG A 295 3.21 9.83 -14.67
N MET A 296 2.01 10.07 -14.15
CA MET A 296 1.83 10.89 -12.93
C MET A 296 2.39 10.19 -11.69
N ARG A 297 2.18 8.87 -11.57
CA ARG A 297 2.76 8.03 -10.51
C ARG A 297 4.27 8.18 -10.43
N VAL A 298 4.99 8.03 -11.55
CA VAL A 298 6.45 8.19 -11.61
C VAL A 298 6.86 9.65 -11.39
N ARG A 299 6.10 10.63 -11.89
CA ARG A 299 6.37 12.06 -11.61
C ARG A 299 6.39 12.36 -10.12
N LEU A 300 5.48 11.77 -9.34
CA LEU A 300 5.37 12.01 -7.90
C LEU A 300 6.31 11.14 -7.07
N ARG A 301 6.42 9.83 -7.39
CA ARG A 301 7.15 8.85 -6.58
C ARG A 301 8.56 8.53 -7.09
N GLY A 302 8.95 9.02 -8.26
CA GLY A 302 10.19 8.65 -8.92
C GLY A 302 10.23 7.15 -9.27
N LEU A 303 11.42 6.54 -9.17
CA LEU A 303 11.62 5.11 -9.47
C LEU A 303 10.84 4.19 -8.53
N ALA A 304 10.52 4.62 -7.30
CA ALA A 304 9.67 3.85 -6.40
C ALA A 304 8.24 3.69 -6.95
N GLY A 305 7.80 4.58 -7.84
CA GLY A 305 6.52 4.46 -8.55
C GLY A 305 6.48 3.34 -9.59
N GLU A 306 7.62 2.75 -9.95
CA GLU A 306 7.71 1.60 -10.87
C GLU A 306 7.75 0.25 -10.13
N LEU A 307 7.93 0.26 -8.81
CA LEU A 307 7.90 -0.94 -7.97
C LEU A 307 6.45 -1.31 -7.66
N GLY A 308 6.17 -2.62 -7.61
CA GLY A 308 4.84 -3.20 -7.34
C GLY A 308 3.76 -2.68 -8.28
#